data_AF-A0A2G2G5Y5-F1
#
_entry.id   AF-A0A2G2G5Y5-F1
#
_cell.length_a   1.000
_cell.length_b   1.000
_cell.length_c   1.000
_cell.angle_alpha   90.00
_cell.angle_beta   90.00
_cell.angle_gamma   90.00
#
_symmetry.space_group_name_H-M   'P 1'
#
loop_
_entity.id
_entity.type
_entity.pdbx_description
1 polymer ?
#
loop_
_entity_poly.entity_id
_entity_poly.type
_entity_poly.pdbx_seq_one_letter_code
_entity_poly.pdbx_strand_id
1 'polypeptide(L)'
;MSKAEHKDTHKLDEVMLAMDVVDTLRHEAGLLERDLSAPEREQQLIARLREIYTAQGIDVPDQILREGVKAMDDHRFAYTPQKRGFFSNAYIHRGRWGKPLLVLLGIVGMTWAVNFAAFEMPKKAKAKKAERALTVELPNALKDARDAGLALAKTNDIKARINALYADGIAAAKSGDYADTKNIETSLLGLNTTLRQSYNVRIVSRPRELSAVIRGADDNPDVDNYYLIVEAIDANGKALTLSIQSEENQKFIRIKKWGVRVPRVEFERVRRDKMDDQIIQNAIIGKKSRGTLDVNYSIRTSGGQIVEW
;
A
#
# COMPACT_ATOMS: atom_id res chain seq x y z
N MET A 1 -50.14 83.43 -59.46
CA MET A 1 -49.22 82.27 -59.54
C MET A 1 -48.96 81.87 -58.09
N SER A 2 -49.18 80.67 -57.57
CA SER A 2 -49.29 79.33 -58.15
C SER A 2 -50.22 78.47 -57.27
N LYS A 3 -50.82 77.48 -57.90
CA LYS A 3 -51.77 76.48 -57.38
C LYS A 3 -50.99 75.19 -57.09
N ALA A 4 -51.27 74.50 -55.99
CA ALA A 4 -51.23 73.03 -55.82
C ALA A 4 -51.24 72.69 -54.31
N GLU A 5 -51.73 71.57 -53.80
CA GLU A 5 -52.70 70.54 -54.21
C GLU A 5 -52.74 69.60 -52.99
N HIS A 6 -53.92 69.21 -52.53
CA HIS A 6 -54.12 68.44 -51.30
C HIS A 6 -54.68 67.06 -51.67
N LYS A 7 -53.91 65.97 -51.48
CA LYS A 7 -54.41 64.58 -51.47
C LYS A 7 -53.30 63.57 -51.15
N ASP A 8 -53.37 62.85 -50.01
CA ASP A 8 -52.89 61.44 -49.87
C ASP A 8 -52.96 60.87 -48.42
N THR A 9 -54.06 61.09 -47.70
CA THR A 9 -54.32 60.40 -46.41
C THR A 9 -55.42 59.33 -46.50
N HIS A 10 -56.21 59.30 -47.57
CA HIS A 10 -57.36 58.40 -47.68
C HIS A 10 -57.03 56.94 -48.03
N LYS A 11 -55.82 56.65 -48.56
CA LYS A 11 -55.46 55.29 -49.02
C LYS A 11 -55.01 54.32 -47.91
N LEU A 12 -54.53 54.83 -46.77
CA LEU A 12 -54.04 53.98 -45.65
C LEU A 12 -55.18 53.57 -44.71
N ASP A 13 -56.16 54.45 -44.50
CA ASP A 13 -57.35 54.14 -43.72
C ASP A 13 -58.26 53.14 -44.44
N GLU A 14 -58.35 53.17 -45.77
CA GLU A 14 -59.06 52.15 -46.58
C GLU A 14 -58.40 50.76 -46.45
N VAL A 15 -57.07 50.68 -46.40
CA VAL A 15 -56.34 49.40 -46.27
C VAL A 15 -56.41 48.85 -44.85
N MET A 16 -56.39 49.70 -43.81
CA MET A 16 -56.60 49.24 -42.42
C MET A 16 -58.06 48.83 -42.16
N LEU A 17 -59.04 49.52 -42.75
CA LEU A 17 -60.46 49.12 -42.65
C LEU A 17 -60.71 47.78 -43.34
N ALA A 18 -60.07 47.52 -44.49
CA ALA A 18 -60.13 46.23 -45.16
C ALA A 18 -59.51 45.08 -44.32
N MET A 19 -58.52 45.36 -43.46
CA MET A 19 -57.87 44.36 -42.60
C MET A 19 -58.74 43.98 -41.38
N ASP A 20 -59.48 44.92 -40.80
CA ASP A 20 -60.38 44.70 -39.65
C ASP A 20 -61.67 43.97 -40.06
N VAL A 21 -62.18 44.24 -41.28
CA VAL A 21 -63.30 43.49 -41.86
C VAL A 21 -62.92 42.04 -42.19
N VAL A 22 -61.65 41.78 -42.52
CA VAL A 22 -61.15 40.41 -42.78
C VAL A 22 -60.98 39.61 -41.48
N ASP A 23 -60.61 40.25 -40.36
CA ASP A 23 -60.46 39.58 -39.06
C ASP A 23 -61.81 39.27 -38.41
N THR A 24 -62.83 40.11 -38.62
CA THR A 24 -64.22 39.84 -38.22
C THR A 24 -64.86 38.70 -39.02
N LEU A 25 -64.58 38.60 -40.33
CA LEU A 25 -65.01 37.45 -41.16
C LEU A 25 -64.38 36.13 -40.71
N ARG A 26 -63.14 36.16 -40.19
CA ARG A 26 -62.48 34.97 -39.64
C ARG A 26 -63.09 34.50 -38.32
N HIS A 27 -63.66 35.43 -37.54
CA HIS A 27 -64.34 35.12 -36.28
C HIS A 27 -65.76 34.55 -36.51
N GLU A 28 -66.49 35.02 -37.52
CA GLU A 28 -67.82 34.49 -37.88
C GLU A 28 -67.78 33.16 -38.67
N ALA A 29 -66.74 32.93 -39.48
CA ALA A 29 -66.56 31.66 -40.20
C ALA A 29 -66.33 30.46 -39.26
N GLY A 30 -65.93 30.69 -38.01
CA GLY A 30 -65.74 29.64 -37.00
C GLY A 30 -67.02 28.93 -36.55
N LEU A 31 -68.22 29.40 -36.92
CA LEU A 31 -69.49 28.87 -36.44
C LEU A 31 -70.43 28.29 -37.51
N LEU A 32 -70.03 28.26 -38.80
CA LEU A 32 -70.87 27.70 -39.86
C LEU A 32 -70.09 26.92 -40.95
N GLU A 33 -69.23 25.98 -40.56
CA GLU A 33 -68.56 25.10 -41.53
C GLU A 33 -68.53 23.67 -41.03
N ARG A 34 -69.42 22.81 -41.56
CA ARG A 34 -69.23 21.35 -41.42
C ARG A 34 -69.42 20.50 -42.66
N ASP A 35 -69.88 21.00 -43.82
CA ASP A 35 -70.16 20.09 -44.96
C ASP A 35 -69.96 20.69 -46.37
N LEU A 36 -69.04 21.64 -46.60
CA LEU A 36 -68.73 22.14 -47.96
C LEU A 36 -67.38 21.61 -48.49
N SER A 37 -67.34 21.21 -49.76
CA SER A 37 -66.13 20.73 -50.43
C SER A 37 -65.12 21.87 -50.66
N ALA A 38 -63.82 21.57 -50.69
CA ALA A 38 -62.75 22.56 -50.83
C ALA A 38 -62.93 23.60 -51.97
N PRO A 39 -63.35 23.22 -53.20
CA PRO A 39 -63.56 24.19 -54.28
C PRO A 39 -64.81 25.08 -54.08
N GLU A 40 -65.83 24.60 -53.38
CA GLU A 40 -67.03 25.39 -53.09
C GLU A 40 -66.76 26.48 -52.04
N ARG A 41 -65.90 26.19 -51.04
CA ARG A 41 -65.45 27.17 -50.05
C ARG A 41 -64.65 28.30 -50.69
N GLU A 42 -63.75 27.98 -51.61
CA GLU A 42 -62.95 28.99 -52.33
C GLU A 42 -63.86 29.95 -53.10
N GLN A 43 -64.87 29.42 -53.81
CA GLN A 43 -65.82 30.23 -54.59
C GLN A 43 -66.70 31.13 -53.71
N GLN A 44 -67.19 30.63 -52.57
CA GLN A 44 -67.97 31.44 -51.64
C GLN A 44 -67.13 32.57 -51.02
N LEU A 45 -65.86 32.29 -50.69
CA LEU A 45 -64.97 33.31 -50.14
C LEU A 45 -64.67 34.41 -51.16
N ILE A 46 -64.44 34.04 -52.43
CA ILE A 46 -64.25 35.02 -53.52
C ILE A 46 -65.51 35.85 -53.74
N ALA A 47 -66.69 35.24 -53.73
CA ALA A 47 -67.96 35.95 -53.89
C ALA A 47 -68.20 36.96 -52.76
N ARG A 48 -67.94 36.57 -51.52
CA ARG A 48 -68.09 37.44 -50.34
C ARG A 48 -67.06 38.58 -50.34
N LEU A 49 -65.81 38.29 -50.72
CA LEU A 49 -64.79 39.33 -50.89
C LEU A 49 -65.16 40.31 -52.00
N ARG A 50 -65.68 39.83 -53.13
CA ARG A 50 -66.11 40.68 -54.25
C ARG A 50 -67.18 41.68 -53.78
N GLU A 51 -68.21 41.21 -53.07
CA GLU A 51 -69.30 42.03 -52.56
C GLU A 51 -68.81 43.14 -51.63
N ILE A 52 -67.86 42.83 -50.73
CA ILE A 52 -67.29 43.80 -49.79
C ILE A 52 -66.49 44.89 -50.52
N TYR A 53 -65.63 44.51 -51.46
CA TYR A 53 -64.82 45.49 -52.20
C TYR A 53 -65.67 46.37 -53.12
N THR A 54 -66.70 45.80 -53.76
CA THR A 54 -67.65 46.59 -54.57
C THR A 54 -68.50 47.53 -53.71
N ALA A 55 -68.90 47.12 -52.50
CA ALA A 55 -69.59 48.01 -51.55
C ALA A 55 -68.71 49.19 -51.08
N GLN A 56 -67.39 49.03 -51.11
CA GLN A 56 -66.41 50.08 -50.81
C GLN A 56 -66.04 50.92 -52.06
N GLY A 57 -66.67 50.67 -53.21
CA GLY A 57 -66.44 51.41 -54.45
C GLY A 57 -65.16 51.02 -55.20
N ILE A 58 -64.52 49.90 -54.84
CA ILE A 58 -63.30 49.38 -55.46
C ILE A 58 -63.66 48.16 -56.31
N ASP A 59 -63.48 48.25 -57.63
CA ASP A 59 -63.68 47.11 -58.53
C ASP A 59 -62.39 46.27 -58.60
N VAL A 60 -62.44 45.06 -58.05
CA VAL A 60 -61.29 44.14 -57.99
C VAL A 60 -61.52 42.98 -58.95
N PRO A 61 -60.62 42.78 -59.95
CA PRO A 61 -60.74 41.65 -60.88
C PRO A 61 -60.70 40.29 -60.18
N ASP A 62 -61.57 39.38 -60.61
CA ASP A 62 -61.71 38.01 -60.08
C ASP A 62 -60.43 37.18 -60.05
N GLN A 63 -59.47 37.50 -60.91
CA GLN A 63 -58.18 36.83 -60.94
C GLN A 63 -57.35 37.17 -59.70
N ILE A 64 -57.39 38.42 -59.25
CA ILE A 64 -56.66 38.89 -58.05
C ILE A 64 -57.28 38.30 -56.78
N LEU A 65 -58.62 38.23 -56.72
CA LEU A 65 -59.32 37.61 -55.59
C LEU A 65 -58.99 36.11 -55.46
N ARG A 66 -58.97 35.37 -56.59
CA ARG A 66 -58.54 33.97 -56.61
C ARG A 66 -57.10 33.79 -56.17
N GLU A 67 -56.21 34.64 -56.67
CA GLU A 67 -54.78 34.57 -56.34
C GLU A 67 -54.53 34.87 -54.86
N GLY A 68 -55.25 35.83 -54.29
CA GLY A 68 -55.19 36.15 -52.86
C GLY A 68 -55.70 35.02 -51.96
N VAL A 69 -56.83 34.39 -52.30
CA VAL A 69 -57.37 33.26 -51.53
C VAL A 69 -56.44 32.04 -51.62
N LYS A 70 -55.91 31.75 -52.81
CA LYS A 70 -54.95 30.65 -53.01
C LYS A 70 -53.64 30.86 -52.24
N ALA A 71 -53.16 32.09 -52.16
CA ALA A 71 -51.95 32.42 -51.38
C ALA A 71 -52.15 32.29 -49.86
N MET A 72 -53.40 32.33 -49.38
CA MET A 72 -53.72 32.19 -47.96
C MET A 72 -53.62 30.74 -47.47
N ASP A 73 -53.83 29.76 -48.36
CA ASP A 73 -53.79 28.33 -48.05
C ASP A 73 -52.36 27.76 -47.96
N ASP A 74 -51.35 28.53 -48.38
CA ASP A 74 -49.93 28.12 -48.42
C ASP A 74 -49.25 27.92 -47.04
N HIS A 75 -50.01 27.85 -45.93
CA HIS A 75 -49.52 27.58 -44.56
C HIS A 75 -48.31 28.44 -44.10
N ARG A 76 -48.04 29.58 -44.76
CA ARG A 76 -46.84 30.41 -44.54
C ARG A 76 -46.78 31.04 -43.13
N PHE A 77 -47.87 30.93 -42.38
CA PHE A 77 -48.03 31.51 -41.05
C PHE A 77 -48.07 30.45 -39.93
N ALA A 78 -47.92 29.16 -40.25
CA ALA A 78 -47.89 28.11 -39.24
C ALA A 78 -46.48 27.94 -38.64
N TYR A 79 -46.34 28.27 -37.35
CA TYR A 79 -45.09 28.06 -36.62
C TYR A 79 -44.85 26.55 -36.39
N THR A 80 -43.73 26.02 -36.90
CA THR A 80 -43.26 24.68 -36.57
C THR A 80 -42.19 24.75 -35.47
N PRO A 81 -42.45 24.24 -34.25
CA PRO A 81 -41.47 24.31 -33.18
C PRO A 81 -40.24 23.44 -33.49
N GLN A 82 -39.04 23.98 -33.24
CA GLN A 82 -37.79 23.25 -33.43
C GLN A 82 -37.67 22.08 -32.45
N LYS A 83 -37.22 20.90 -32.94
CA LYS A 83 -37.01 19.71 -32.11
C LYS A 83 -35.94 19.99 -31.05
N ARG A 84 -36.30 19.89 -29.76
CA ARG A 84 -35.36 20.08 -28.64
C ARG A 84 -34.27 18.99 -28.65
N GLY A 85 -33.00 19.40 -28.67
CA GLY A 85 -31.85 18.51 -28.58
C GLY A 85 -31.61 17.95 -27.17
N PHE A 86 -30.94 16.79 -27.09
CA PHE A 86 -30.61 16.09 -25.85
C PHE A 86 -29.84 16.97 -24.84
N PHE A 87 -28.81 17.67 -25.32
CA PHE A 87 -27.96 18.52 -24.48
C PHE A 87 -28.71 19.75 -23.94
N SER A 88 -29.62 20.33 -24.72
CA SER A 88 -30.45 21.45 -24.27
C SER A 88 -31.36 21.03 -23.13
N ASN A 89 -31.97 19.84 -23.23
CA ASN A 89 -32.84 19.31 -22.19
C ASN A 89 -32.06 18.97 -20.91
N ALA A 90 -30.88 18.36 -21.05
CA ALA A 90 -29.98 18.10 -19.94
C ALA A 90 -29.54 19.41 -19.26
N TYR A 91 -29.15 20.44 -20.01
CA TYR A 91 -28.68 21.71 -19.46
C TYR A 91 -29.79 22.50 -18.74
N ILE A 92 -31.02 22.47 -19.24
CA ILE A 92 -32.19 23.10 -18.57
C ILE A 92 -32.47 22.40 -17.24
N HIS A 93 -32.40 21.07 -17.21
CA HIS A 93 -32.65 20.28 -15.99
C HIS A 93 -31.41 20.10 -15.10
N ARG A 94 -30.31 20.83 -15.35
CA ARG A 94 -29.03 20.68 -14.61
C ARG A 94 -29.14 20.81 -13.10
N GLY A 95 -30.12 21.58 -12.61
CA GLY A 95 -30.38 21.70 -11.16
C GLY A 95 -30.90 20.40 -10.51
N ARG A 96 -31.56 19.52 -11.27
CA ARG A 96 -32.13 18.26 -10.78
C ARG A 96 -31.10 17.12 -10.79
N TRP A 97 -30.21 17.06 -11.78
CA TRP A 97 -29.21 15.97 -11.89
C TRP A 97 -27.78 16.37 -11.53
N GLY A 98 -27.43 17.66 -11.53
CA GLY A 98 -26.06 18.11 -11.24
C GLY A 98 -25.67 17.90 -9.77
N LYS A 99 -26.59 18.14 -8.82
CA LYS A 99 -26.36 17.93 -7.39
C LYS A 99 -26.03 16.46 -7.04
N PRO A 100 -26.85 15.46 -7.41
CA PRO A 100 -26.52 14.06 -7.14
C PRO A 100 -25.26 13.60 -7.89
N LEU A 101 -25.00 14.12 -9.09
CA LEU A 101 -23.79 13.80 -9.86
C LEU A 101 -22.52 14.33 -9.17
N LEU A 102 -22.58 15.53 -8.58
CA LEU A 102 -21.49 16.06 -7.76
C LEU A 102 -21.25 15.23 -6.49
N VAL A 103 -22.31 14.81 -5.81
CA VAL A 103 -22.19 13.92 -4.63
C VAL A 103 -21.57 12.59 -5.04
N LEU A 104 -22.01 12.00 -6.15
CA LEU A 104 -21.45 10.75 -6.67
C LEU A 104 -19.97 10.90 -7.03
N LEU A 105 -19.58 11.99 -7.71
CA LEU A 105 -18.17 12.30 -7.97
C LEU A 105 -17.37 12.48 -6.68
N GLY A 106 -17.94 13.14 -5.68
CA GLY A 106 -17.32 13.30 -4.36
C GLY A 106 -17.08 11.96 -3.67
N ILE A 107 -18.06 11.04 -3.70
CA ILE A 107 -17.95 9.69 -3.15
C ILE A 107 -16.87 8.89 -3.89
N VAL A 108 -16.84 8.96 -5.22
CA VAL A 108 -15.82 8.29 -6.04
C VAL A 108 -14.43 8.82 -5.71
N GLY A 109 -14.26 10.15 -5.66
CA GLY A 109 -13.00 10.79 -5.30
C GLY A 109 -12.55 10.45 -3.87
N MET A 110 -13.47 10.42 -2.92
CA MET A 110 -13.19 10.05 -1.53
C MET A 110 -12.79 8.57 -1.42
N THR A 111 -13.50 7.68 -2.10
CA THR A 111 -13.18 6.24 -2.14
C THR A 111 -11.79 6.01 -2.74
N TRP A 112 -11.46 6.71 -3.83
CA TRP A 112 -10.14 6.67 -4.44
C TRP A 112 -9.05 7.20 -3.49
N ALA A 113 -9.29 8.34 -2.82
CA ALA A 113 -8.35 8.91 -1.85
C ALA A 113 -8.11 7.99 -0.64
N VAL A 114 -9.17 7.37 -0.10
CA VAL A 114 -9.06 6.39 0.99
C VAL A 114 -8.28 5.17 0.53
N ASN A 115 -8.54 4.65 -0.66
CA ASN A 115 -7.79 3.51 -1.21
C ASN A 115 -6.30 3.82 -1.36
N PHE A 116 -5.97 4.97 -1.96
CA PHE A 116 -4.59 5.43 -2.13
C PHE A 116 -3.87 5.62 -0.78
N ALA A 117 -4.54 6.27 0.19
CA ALA A 117 -3.99 6.50 1.51
C ALA A 117 -3.81 5.20 2.32
N ALA A 118 -4.77 4.28 2.25
CA ALA A 118 -4.75 3.04 3.03
C ALA A 118 -3.84 1.96 2.44
N PHE A 119 -3.68 1.89 1.11
CA PHE A 119 -2.95 0.80 0.46
C PHE A 119 -1.64 1.23 -0.21
N GLU A 120 -1.56 2.40 -0.84
CA GLU A 120 -0.36 2.81 -1.60
C GLU A 120 0.67 3.58 -0.77
N MET A 121 0.22 4.53 0.05
CA MET A 121 1.10 5.29 0.95
C MET A 121 1.91 4.40 1.91
N PRO A 122 1.32 3.41 2.62
CA PRO A 122 2.10 2.54 3.50
C PRO A 122 3.09 1.66 2.71
N LYS A 123 2.78 1.25 1.47
CA LYS A 123 3.73 0.50 0.63
C LYS A 123 4.94 1.36 0.26
N LYS A 124 4.72 2.60 -0.20
CA LYS A 124 5.79 3.56 -0.53
C LYS A 124 6.61 3.96 0.71
N ALA A 125 5.96 4.13 1.86
CA ALA A 125 6.63 4.44 3.12
C ALA A 125 7.50 3.27 3.61
N LYS A 126 7.01 2.01 3.51
CA LYS A 126 7.79 0.82 3.84
C LYS A 126 8.99 0.65 2.90
N ALA A 127 8.82 0.87 1.60
CA ALA A 127 9.91 0.82 0.63
C ALA A 127 11.01 1.86 0.93
N LYS A 128 10.64 3.12 1.18
CA LYS A 128 11.61 4.17 1.58
C LYS A 128 12.31 3.88 2.91
N LYS A 129 11.61 3.27 3.88
CA LYS A 129 12.23 2.84 5.15
C LYS A 129 13.23 1.72 4.92
N ALA A 130 12.88 0.71 4.12
CA ALA A 130 13.78 -0.40 3.80
C ALA A 130 15.03 0.09 3.04
N GLU A 131 14.84 1.00 2.09
CA GLU A 131 15.94 1.64 1.35
C GLU A 131 16.88 2.41 2.30
N ARG A 132 16.35 3.30 3.15
CA ARG A 132 17.16 4.03 4.15
C ARG A 132 17.88 3.10 5.12
N ALA A 133 17.23 2.02 5.55
CA ALA A 133 17.83 1.06 6.45
C ALA A 133 19.04 0.37 5.81
N LEU A 134 18.94 0.00 4.53
CA LEU A 134 20.04 -0.61 3.76
C LEU A 134 21.17 0.39 3.42
N THR A 135 20.84 1.65 3.13
CA THR A 135 21.84 2.62 2.69
C THR A 135 22.58 3.31 3.85
N VAL A 136 21.92 3.49 5.00
CA VAL A 136 22.46 4.30 6.10
C VAL A 136 22.52 3.51 7.40
N GLU A 137 21.41 2.96 7.87
CA GLU A 137 21.34 2.40 9.23
C GLU A 137 22.18 1.13 9.39
N LEU A 138 21.99 0.14 8.51
CA LEU A 138 22.69 -1.14 8.55
C LEU A 138 24.19 -1.02 8.28
N PRO A 139 24.66 -0.25 7.27
CA PRO A 139 26.10 -0.05 7.06
C PRO A 139 26.78 0.61 8.26
N ASN A 140 26.12 1.59 8.90
CA ASN A 140 26.66 2.22 10.11
C ASN A 140 26.69 1.24 11.28
N ALA A 141 25.62 0.48 11.50
CA ALA A 141 25.57 -0.55 12.54
C ALA A 141 26.65 -1.63 12.34
N LEU A 142 26.86 -2.08 11.10
CA LEU A 142 27.94 -3.00 10.75
C LEU A 142 29.32 -2.42 11.03
N LYS A 143 29.54 -1.14 10.69
CA LYS A 143 30.80 -0.44 10.97
C LYS A 143 31.06 -0.35 12.46
N ASP A 144 30.07 0.05 13.25
CA ASP A 144 30.20 0.18 14.71
C ASP A 144 30.43 -1.18 15.37
N ALA A 145 29.72 -2.21 14.91
CA ALA A 145 29.93 -3.58 15.37
C ALA A 145 31.33 -4.10 15.01
N ARG A 146 31.83 -3.81 13.80
CA ARG A 146 33.20 -4.15 13.40
C ARG A 146 34.22 -3.47 14.30
N ASP A 147 34.12 -2.15 14.48
CA ASP A 147 35.08 -1.37 15.27
C ASP A 147 35.10 -1.83 16.73
N ALA A 148 33.93 -2.09 17.31
CA ALA A 148 33.81 -2.67 18.64
C ALA A 148 34.44 -4.06 18.74
N GLY A 149 34.28 -4.90 17.71
CA GLY A 149 34.90 -6.23 17.65
C GLY A 149 36.42 -6.17 17.54
N LEU A 150 36.94 -5.31 16.67
CA LEU A 150 38.38 -5.13 16.47
C LEU A 150 39.08 -4.60 17.74
N ALA A 151 38.41 -3.75 18.51
CA ALA A 151 38.90 -3.29 19.81
C ALA A 151 38.96 -4.41 20.88
N LEU A 152 38.20 -5.49 20.70
CA LEU A 152 38.18 -6.64 21.60
C LEU A 152 39.13 -7.77 21.15
N ALA A 153 39.28 -7.97 19.85
CA ALA A 153 39.96 -9.13 19.27
C ALA A 153 41.46 -9.19 19.62
N LYS A 154 41.89 -10.29 20.25
CA LYS A 154 43.31 -10.50 20.63
C LYS A 154 44.17 -11.12 19.53
N THR A 155 43.59 -11.92 18.64
CA THR A 155 44.32 -12.61 17.57
C THR A 155 44.01 -12.03 16.20
N ASN A 156 44.92 -12.20 15.25
CA ASN A 156 44.72 -11.76 13.87
C ASN A 156 43.61 -12.55 13.18
N ASP A 157 43.41 -13.82 13.51
CA ASP A 157 42.34 -14.64 12.94
C ASP A 157 40.94 -14.11 13.31
N ILE A 158 40.76 -13.68 14.56
CA ILE A 158 39.50 -13.06 15.00
C ILE A 158 39.27 -11.74 14.26
N LYS A 159 40.32 -10.92 14.11
CA LYS A 159 40.24 -9.66 13.35
C LYS A 159 39.89 -9.91 11.88
N ALA A 160 40.50 -10.91 11.26
CA ALA A 160 40.21 -11.32 9.89
C ALA A 160 38.74 -11.77 9.75
N ARG A 161 38.24 -12.58 10.69
CA ARG A 161 36.83 -13.02 10.71
C ARG A 161 35.84 -11.86 10.87
N ILE A 162 36.15 -10.88 11.73
CA ILE A 162 35.35 -9.67 11.90
C ILE A 162 35.30 -8.86 10.60
N ASN A 163 36.46 -8.67 9.96
CA ASN A 163 36.55 -7.92 8.71
C ASN A 163 35.84 -8.63 7.56
N ALA A 164 35.90 -9.97 7.50
CA ALA A 164 35.16 -10.78 6.53
C ALA A 164 33.64 -10.57 6.71
N LEU A 165 33.11 -10.76 7.91
CA LEU A 165 31.68 -10.52 8.20
C LEU A 165 31.25 -9.09 7.86
N TYR A 166 32.09 -8.08 8.16
CA TYR A 166 31.80 -6.71 7.77
C TYR A 166 31.75 -6.53 6.24
N ALA A 167 32.73 -7.07 5.52
CA ALA A 167 32.77 -6.98 4.06
C ALA A 167 31.56 -7.67 3.42
N ASP A 168 31.20 -8.85 3.89
CA ASP A 168 30.02 -9.60 3.45
C ASP A 168 28.73 -8.80 3.71
N GLY A 169 28.59 -8.20 4.90
CA GLY A 169 27.43 -7.39 5.25
C GLY A 169 27.30 -6.14 4.39
N ILE A 170 28.42 -5.48 4.05
CA ILE A 170 28.40 -4.33 3.13
C ILE A 170 28.07 -4.77 1.69
N ALA A 171 28.53 -5.94 1.25
CA ALA A 171 28.19 -6.50 -0.06
C ALA A 171 26.69 -6.83 -0.14
N ALA A 172 26.13 -7.47 0.88
CA ALA A 172 24.69 -7.75 1.00
C ALA A 172 23.85 -6.47 1.05
N ALA A 173 24.34 -5.43 1.74
CA ALA A 173 23.64 -4.15 1.78
C ALA A 173 23.57 -3.49 0.40
N LYS A 174 24.67 -3.58 -0.37
CA LYS A 174 24.74 -3.05 -1.75
C LYS A 174 23.88 -3.83 -2.74
N SER A 175 23.69 -5.14 -2.54
CA SER A 175 22.79 -5.95 -3.38
C SER A 175 21.31 -5.74 -3.06
N GLY A 176 20.99 -4.99 -2.01
CA GLY A 176 19.62 -4.73 -1.58
C GLY A 176 19.01 -5.85 -0.73
N ASP A 177 19.81 -6.84 -0.29
CA ASP A 177 19.33 -7.94 0.54
C ASP A 177 19.29 -7.53 2.02
N TYR A 178 18.13 -7.00 2.43
CA TYR A 178 17.90 -6.59 3.81
C TYR A 178 18.02 -7.77 4.80
N ALA A 179 17.52 -8.95 4.43
CA ALA A 179 17.47 -10.09 5.33
C ALA A 179 18.88 -10.62 5.61
N ASP A 180 19.68 -10.78 4.55
CA ASP A 180 21.06 -11.25 4.67
C ASP A 180 21.94 -10.23 5.41
N THR A 181 21.83 -8.94 5.06
CA THR A 181 22.53 -7.85 5.78
C THR A 181 22.22 -7.90 7.28
N LYS A 182 20.94 -8.11 7.65
CA LYS A 182 20.51 -8.19 9.05
C LYS A 182 21.02 -9.44 9.77
N ASN A 183 21.08 -10.58 9.07
CA ASN A 183 21.64 -11.82 9.61
C ASN A 183 23.14 -11.70 9.86
N ILE A 184 23.87 -11.03 8.97
CA ILE A 184 25.30 -10.77 9.12
C ILE A 184 25.56 -9.80 10.28
N GLU A 185 24.76 -8.73 10.40
CA GLU A 185 24.81 -7.82 11.56
C GLU A 185 24.63 -8.60 12.87
N THR A 186 23.61 -9.47 12.92
CA THR A 186 23.32 -10.31 14.09
C THR A 186 24.49 -11.25 14.41
N SER A 187 25.11 -11.84 13.39
CA SER A 187 26.27 -12.72 13.54
C SER A 187 27.48 -11.97 14.09
N LEU A 188 27.72 -10.73 13.62
CA LEU A 188 28.79 -9.88 14.10
C LEU A 188 28.57 -9.40 15.54
N LEU A 189 27.33 -9.04 15.90
CA LEU A 189 26.95 -8.71 17.28
C LEU A 189 27.06 -9.92 18.21
N GLY A 190 26.70 -11.12 17.74
CA GLY A 190 26.90 -12.38 18.44
C GLY A 190 28.37 -12.66 18.72
N LEU A 191 29.23 -12.50 17.70
CA LEU A 191 30.68 -12.61 17.83
C LEU A 191 31.22 -11.62 18.89
N ASN A 192 30.80 -10.36 18.85
CA ASN A 192 31.19 -9.36 19.85
C ASN A 192 30.74 -9.72 21.26
N THR A 193 29.54 -10.30 21.40
CA THR A 193 29.03 -10.78 22.69
C THR A 193 29.92 -11.88 23.23
N THR A 194 30.30 -12.86 22.40
CA THR A 194 31.25 -13.90 22.76
C THR A 194 32.61 -13.30 23.13
N LEU A 195 33.15 -12.34 22.38
CA LEU A 195 34.45 -11.74 22.70
C LEU A 195 34.45 -10.94 24.02
N ARG A 196 33.31 -10.37 24.44
CA ARG A 196 33.20 -9.66 25.72
C ARG A 196 33.14 -10.58 26.93
N GLN A 197 32.62 -11.79 26.76
CA GLN A 197 32.46 -12.75 27.86
C GLN A 197 33.83 -13.19 28.41
N SER A 198 33.96 -13.10 29.73
CA SER A 198 35.09 -13.61 30.50
C SER A 198 34.55 -14.45 31.65
N TYR A 199 34.97 -15.71 31.75
CA TYR A 199 34.50 -16.63 32.78
C TYR A 199 35.51 -17.77 33.00
N ASN A 200 35.40 -18.42 34.16
CA ASN A 200 36.10 -19.65 34.48
C ASN A 200 35.15 -20.83 34.27
N VAL A 201 35.65 -21.92 33.69
CA VAL A 201 34.94 -23.20 33.62
C VAL A 201 35.31 -24.00 34.86
N ARG A 202 34.32 -24.29 35.69
CA ARG A 202 34.50 -24.93 36.99
C ARG A 202 33.69 -26.22 37.07
N ILE A 203 34.30 -27.29 37.58
CA ILE A 203 33.62 -28.55 37.90
C ILE A 203 32.58 -28.29 38.99
N VAL A 204 31.37 -28.80 38.78
CA VAL A 204 30.28 -28.71 39.74
C VAL A 204 30.59 -29.59 40.94
N SER A 205 30.62 -29.03 42.16
CA SER A 205 30.99 -29.75 43.40
C SER A 205 29.96 -29.59 44.52
N ARG A 206 28.67 -29.43 44.18
CA ARG A 206 27.60 -29.17 45.17
C ARG A 206 27.03 -30.49 45.72
N PRO A 207 26.50 -30.49 46.96
CA PRO A 207 25.79 -31.66 47.48
C PRO A 207 24.63 -32.05 46.57
N ARG A 208 24.45 -33.37 46.37
CA ARG A 208 23.40 -33.96 45.52
C ARG A 208 23.47 -33.58 44.03
N GLU A 209 24.59 -33.02 43.58
CA GLU A 209 24.86 -32.83 42.16
C GLU A 209 26.02 -33.72 41.69
N LEU A 210 25.85 -34.28 40.49
CA LEU A 210 26.90 -35.05 39.83
C LEU A 210 28.02 -34.11 39.37
N SER A 211 29.27 -34.50 39.64
CA SER A 211 30.47 -33.79 39.20
C SER A 211 31.08 -34.41 37.94
N ALA A 212 30.73 -35.66 37.66
CA ALA A 212 31.24 -36.42 36.55
C ALA A 212 30.27 -37.56 36.22
N VAL A 213 30.22 -37.97 34.96
CA VAL A 213 29.37 -39.06 34.46
C VAL A 213 30.11 -39.88 33.43
N ILE A 214 29.74 -41.16 33.32
CA ILE A 214 30.21 -42.08 32.28
C ILE A 214 29.04 -42.34 31.34
N ARG A 215 29.27 -42.24 30.04
CA ARG A 215 28.28 -42.55 28.99
C ARG A 215 28.89 -43.57 28.03
N GLY A 216 28.20 -44.67 27.78
CA GLY A 216 28.57 -45.58 26.70
C GLY A 216 28.47 -44.86 25.35
N ALA A 217 29.31 -45.21 24.38
CA ALA A 217 29.17 -44.66 23.04
C ALA A 217 27.95 -45.28 22.35
N ASP A 218 27.10 -44.44 21.74
CA ASP A 218 25.89 -44.89 21.04
C ASP A 218 26.21 -45.89 19.92
N ASP A 219 27.32 -45.65 19.21
CA ASP A 219 27.78 -46.51 18.10
C ASP A 219 28.61 -47.71 18.56
N ASN A 220 29.13 -47.69 19.79
CA ASN A 220 29.95 -48.77 20.34
C ASN A 220 29.74 -48.90 21.87
N PRO A 221 28.82 -49.77 22.30
CA PRO A 221 28.49 -49.94 23.71
C PRO A 221 29.66 -50.35 24.61
N ASP A 222 30.73 -50.90 24.03
CA ASP A 222 31.92 -51.33 24.76
C ASP A 222 32.91 -50.18 25.05
N VAL A 223 32.64 -48.97 24.56
CA VAL A 223 33.49 -47.79 24.75
C VAL A 223 32.83 -46.79 25.69
N ASP A 224 33.45 -46.62 26.87
CA ASP A 224 33.05 -45.60 27.84
C ASP A 224 33.63 -44.22 27.49
N ASN A 225 32.75 -43.22 27.44
CA ASN A 225 33.09 -41.82 27.37
C ASN A 225 32.96 -41.18 28.77
N TYR A 226 34.02 -40.49 29.18
CA TYR A 226 34.13 -39.89 30.50
C TYR A 226 33.90 -38.38 30.41
N TYR A 227 32.97 -37.86 31.22
CA TYR A 227 32.61 -36.46 31.23
C TYR A 227 32.73 -35.86 32.62
N LEU A 228 33.25 -34.63 32.69
CA LEU A 228 33.17 -33.79 33.88
C LEU A 228 32.02 -32.81 33.72
N ILE A 229 31.15 -32.72 34.73
CA ILE A 229 30.04 -31.77 34.75
C ILE A 229 30.56 -30.42 35.23
N VAL A 230 30.41 -29.41 34.39
CA VAL A 230 30.99 -28.08 34.59
C VAL A 230 29.96 -26.98 34.46
N GLU A 231 30.29 -25.82 35.00
CA GLU A 231 29.55 -24.57 34.84
C GLU A 231 30.50 -23.41 34.51
N ALA A 232 30.01 -22.42 33.79
CA ALA A 232 30.73 -21.18 33.54
C ALA A 232 30.42 -20.17 34.63
N ILE A 233 31.46 -19.70 35.34
CA ILE A 233 31.36 -18.75 36.43
C ILE A 233 32.00 -17.42 36.05
N ASP A 234 31.23 -16.33 36.13
CA ASP A 234 31.73 -14.98 35.87
C ASP A 234 32.61 -14.44 37.03
N ALA A 235 33.14 -13.23 36.86
CA ALA A 235 33.98 -12.58 37.87
C ALA A 235 33.26 -12.32 39.21
N ASN A 236 31.92 -12.32 39.23
CA ASN A 236 31.10 -12.12 40.42
C ASN A 236 30.71 -13.44 41.09
N GLY A 237 31.19 -14.58 40.58
CA GLY A 237 30.84 -15.90 41.10
C GLY A 237 29.49 -16.43 40.60
N LYS A 238 28.85 -15.78 39.62
CA LYS A 238 27.54 -16.18 39.10
C LYS A 238 27.67 -17.14 37.92
N ALA A 239 26.83 -18.18 37.93
CA ALA A 239 26.72 -19.12 36.82
C ALA A 239 26.07 -18.47 35.58
N LEU A 240 26.73 -18.60 34.43
CA LEU A 240 26.29 -18.09 33.13
C LEU A 240 25.49 -19.15 32.37
N THR A 241 24.47 -18.71 31.63
CA THR A 241 23.79 -19.55 30.64
C THR A 241 24.49 -19.42 29.29
N LEU A 242 25.11 -20.50 28.83
CA LEU A 242 25.83 -20.56 27.56
C LEU A 242 25.08 -21.42 26.54
N SER A 243 25.33 -21.17 25.25
CA SER A 243 24.85 -22.05 24.17
C SER A 243 25.92 -23.11 23.92
N ILE A 244 25.61 -24.35 24.24
CA ILE A 244 26.52 -25.50 24.15
C ILE A 244 26.00 -26.45 23.07
N GLN A 245 26.89 -26.92 22.19
CA GLN A 245 26.57 -27.94 21.20
C GLN A 245 26.75 -29.32 21.81
N SER A 246 25.73 -30.18 21.75
CA SER A 246 25.87 -31.58 22.17
C SER A 246 26.53 -32.41 21.09
N GLU A 247 27.50 -33.25 21.45
CA GLU A 247 28.12 -34.19 20.52
C GLU A 247 27.16 -35.32 20.10
N GLU A 248 26.20 -35.67 20.95
CA GLU A 248 25.23 -36.75 20.72
C GLU A 248 24.21 -36.40 19.62
N ASN A 249 23.77 -35.13 19.55
CA ASN A 249 22.69 -34.74 18.62
C ASN A 249 23.01 -33.51 17.75
N GLN A 250 24.21 -32.95 17.89
CA GLN A 250 24.70 -31.79 17.15
C GLN A 250 23.87 -30.50 17.30
N LYS A 251 22.94 -30.45 18.26
CA LYS A 251 22.09 -29.27 18.53
C LYS A 251 22.71 -28.37 19.59
N PHE A 252 22.49 -27.07 19.43
CA PHE A 252 22.85 -26.06 20.43
C PHE A 252 21.73 -25.88 21.45
N ILE A 253 22.06 -25.98 22.74
CA ILE A 253 21.12 -25.82 23.85
C ILE A 253 21.66 -24.77 24.82
N ARG A 254 20.77 -23.89 25.31
CA ARG A 254 21.10 -22.87 26.31
C ARG A 254 21.01 -23.47 27.71
N ILE A 255 22.15 -23.69 28.34
CA ILE A 255 22.22 -24.37 29.64
C ILE A 255 23.26 -23.72 30.56
N LYS A 256 23.13 -23.95 31.87
CA LYS A 256 24.09 -23.46 32.89
C LYS A 256 25.16 -24.49 33.24
N LYS A 257 24.85 -25.77 33.07
CA LYS A 257 25.72 -26.90 33.38
C LYS A 257 25.78 -27.81 32.16
N TRP A 258 26.95 -28.31 31.83
CA TRP A 258 27.14 -29.24 30.73
C TRP A 258 28.29 -30.20 31.05
N GLY A 259 28.36 -31.33 30.37
CA GLY A 259 29.48 -32.25 30.46
C GLY A 259 30.58 -31.89 29.45
N VAL A 260 31.83 -31.91 29.88
CA VAL A 260 33.02 -31.81 29.00
C VAL A 260 33.73 -33.15 28.97
N ARG A 261 33.97 -33.67 27.77
CA ARG A 261 34.63 -34.95 27.56
C ARG A 261 36.11 -34.87 27.90
N VAL A 262 36.56 -35.80 28.72
CA VAL A 262 37.94 -35.88 29.21
C VAL A 262 38.49 -37.29 29.06
N PRO A 263 39.81 -37.47 29.00
CA PRO A 263 40.43 -38.79 29.13
C PRO A 263 40.10 -39.43 30.49
N ARG A 264 40.03 -40.76 30.52
CA ARG A 264 39.81 -41.55 31.75
C ARG A 264 40.75 -41.14 32.90
N VAL A 265 41.99 -40.80 32.58
CA VAL A 265 43.00 -40.37 33.58
C VAL A 265 42.56 -39.11 34.33
N GLU A 266 42.03 -38.11 33.62
CA GLU A 266 41.55 -36.86 34.22
C GLU A 266 40.27 -37.10 35.04
N PHE A 267 39.36 -37.93 34.52
CA PHE A 267 38.14 -38.32 35.22
C PHE A 267 38.45 -39.02 36.54
N GLU A 268 39.31 -40.04 36.53
CA GLU A 268 39.69 -40.78 37.73
C GLU A 268 40.47 -39.92 38.72
N ARG A 269 41.26 -38.95 38.25
CA ARG A 269 41.90 -37.97 39.14
C ARG A 269 40.85 -37.19 39.94
N VAL A 270 39.88 -36.57 39.26
CA VAL A 270 38.82 -35.79 39.91
C VAL A 270 37.92 -36.67 40.79
N ARG A 271 37.66 -37.91 40.36
CA ARG A 271 36.87 -38.86 41.15
C ARG A 271 37.56 -39.19 42.48
N ARG A 272 38.85 -39.55 42.45
CA ARG A 272 39.61 -39.89 43.66
C ARG A 272 39.69 -38.70 44.62
N ASP A 273 39.96 -37.51 44.07
CA ASP A 273 40.00 -36.24 44.80
C ASP A 273 38.70 -36.00 45.58
N LYS A 274 37.55 -36.05 44.89
CA LYS A 274 36.24 -35.92 45.53
C LYS A 274 35.92 -37.03 46.54
N MET A 275 36.41 -38.25 46.31
CA MET A 275 36.14 -39.37 47.23
C MET A 275 36.93 -39.27 48.54
N ASP A 276 38.02 -38.50 48.57
CA ASP A 276 38.86 -38.33 49.76
C ASP A 276 38.16 -37.47 50.83
N ASP A 277 37.72 -36.27 50.45
CA ASP A 277 37.14 -35.30 51.40
C ASP A 277 35.84 -34.62 50.93
N GLN A 278 35.21 -35.12 49.85
CA GLN A 278 34.03 -34.53 49.19
C GLN A 278 34.27 -33.17 48.54
N ILE A 279 35.51 -32.72 48.43
CA ILE A 279 35.90 -31.46 47.79
C ILE A 279 36.63 -31.79 46.50
N ILE A 280 36.52 -30.91 45.50
CA ILE A 280 37.31 -31.00 44.27
C ILE A 280 38.36 -29.90 44.30
N GLN A 281 39.60 -30.30 44.50
CA GLN A 281 40.78 -29.48 44.43
C GLN A 281 41.00 -29.09 42.97
N ASN A 282 41.41 -27.84 42.72
CA ASN A 282 41.59 -27.31 41.36
C ASN A 282 40.34 -27.46 40.46
N ALA A 283 39.15 -27.23 41.02
CA ALA A 283 37.89 -27.34 40.28
C ALA A 283 37.80 -26.44 39.04
N ILE A 284 38.63 -25.39 38.91
CA ILE A 284 38.71 -24.56 37.71
C ILE A 284 39.59 -25.27 36.67
N ILE A 285 38.94 -25.79 35.63
CA ILE A 285 39.59 -26.57 34.57
C ILE A 285 39.78 -25.79 33.27
N GLY A 286 39.26 -24.56 33.20
CA GLY A 286 39.44 -23.73 32.02
C GLY A 286 39.10 -22.27 32.26
N LYS A 287 39.62 -21.41 31.38
CA LYS A 287 39.39 -19.98 31.44
C LYS A 287 39.12 -19.43 30.05
N LYS A 288 37.99 -18.73 29.91
CA LYS A 288 37.71 -17.88 28.76
C LYS A 288 38.01 -16.44 29.12
N SER A 289 38.92 -15.82 28.38
CA SER A 289 39.31 -14.44 28.59
C SER A 289 38.60 -13.53 27.60
N ARG A 290 38.36 -12.28 28.01
CA ARG A 290 37.90 -11.25 27.06
C ARG A 290 38.87 -11.17 25.87
N GLY A 291 38.29 -11.10 24.67
CA GLY A 291 39.00 -11.00 23.40
C GLY A 291 39.43 -12.33 22.78
N THR A 292 39.09 -13.48 23.39
CA THR A 292 39.26 -14.82 22.81
C THR A 292 37.90 -15.48 22.55
N LEU A 293 37.88 -16.41 21.62
CA LEU A 293 36.68 -17.21 21.32
C LEU A 293 36.63 -18.47 22.18
N ASP A 294 37.77 -19.14 22.27
CA ASP A 294 37.87 -20.45 22.90
C ASP A 294 38.17 -20.36 24.40
N VAL A 295 37.76 -21.41 25.11
CA VAL A 295 38.17 -21.67 26.49
C VAL A 295 39.57 -22.28 26.45
N ASN A 296 40.51 -21.71 27.21
CA ASN A 296 41.80 -22.34 27.44
C ASN A 296 41.65 -23.32 28.61
N TYR A 297 41.66 -24.62 28.34
CA TYR A 297 41.56 -25.67 29.34
C TYR A 297 42.94 -25.99 29.95
N SER A 298 43.00 -26.06 31.28
CA SER A 298 44.20 -26.49 32.03
C SER A 298 44.36 -28.01 32.05
N ILE A 299 43.33 -28.75 31.66
CA ILE A 299 43.33 -30.21 31.52
C ILE A 299 43.20 -30.61 30.06
N ARG A 300 43.59 -31.85 29.73
CA ARG A 300 43.34 -32.40 28.38
C ARG A 300 41.84 -32.64 28.19
N THR A 301 41.29 -32.10 27.12
CA THR A 301 39.90 -32.31 26.70
C THR A 301 39.88 -32.80 25.26
N SER A 302 38.96 -33.70 24.90
CA SER A 302 38.74 -34.09 23.50
C SER A 302 37.81 -33.15 22.74
N GLY A 303 37.23 -32.14 23.41
CA GLY A 303 36.35 -31.15 22.81
C GLY A 303 34.87 -31.55 22.75
N GLY A 304 34.58 -32.83 22.97
CA GLY A 304 33.22 -33.36 23.10
C GLY A 304 32.47 -32.77 24.30
N GLN A 305 31.16 -32.54 24.13
CA GLN A 305 30.29 -31.94 25.13
C GLN A 305 28.93 -32.61 25.13
N ILE A 306 28.34 -32.78 26.31
CA ILE A 306 26.97 -33.29 26.50
C ILE A 306 26.15 -32.33 27.33
N VAL A 307 24.83 -32.33 27.16
CA VAL A 307 23.92 -31.41 27.85
C VAL A 307 22.91 -32.11 28.77
N GLU A 308 22.86 -33.44 28.71
CA GLU A 308 21.98 -34.31 29.49
C GLU A 308 22.77 -35.51 30.02
N TRP A 309 22.43 -36.00 31.21
CA TRP A 309 23.08 -37.13 31.87
C TRP A 309 22.21 -37.75 32.97
#